data_AF-A0A559QJN9-F1
#
_entry.id   AF-A0A559QJN9-F1
#
_cell.length_a   1.000
_cell.length_b   1.000
_cell.length_c   1.000
_cell.angle_alpha   90.00
_cell.angle_beta   90.00
_cell.angle_gamma   90.00
#
_symmetry.space_group_name_H-M   'P 1'
#
loop_
_entity.id
_entity.type
_entity.pdbx_description
1 polymer ?
#
loop_
_entity_poly.entity_id
_entity_poly.type
_entity_poly.pdbx_seq_one_letter_code
_entity_poly.pdbx_strand_id
1 'polypeptide(L)'
;MSFLEQIKWYPGIGDPSFLGWFTVVAYGYVAFLCYSVARNGVYVFTQGVSRQVNLWGAIALIFVALAINKQLDLQTFFTATAKYFAKKQGWYGIRREFQAVFIIGVIVIGFSVLVGLLFNYRKYLWSNFLALIGLCFVICFIVIRASSFHHIDRLIGTKIAFIFSFNHLLELSGIFLVGANALWLLNQRRRPKQKPTGVENSQ
;
A
#
# COMPACT_ATOMS: atom_id res chain seq x y z
N MET A 1 -31.92 -2.00 16.68
CA MET A 1 -31.30 -2.46 15.43
C MET A 1 -30.02 -1.66 15.19
N SER A 2 -28.87 -2.33 15.19
CA SER A 2 -27.58 -1.66 14.99
C SER A 2 -27.51 -1.05 13.59
N PHE A 3 -26.76 0.05 13.41
CA PHE A 3 -26.60 0.70 12.11
C PHE A 3 -26.18 -0.28 11.00
N LEU A 4 -25.38 -1.30 11.34
CA LEU A 4 -24.91 -2.36 10.45
C LEU A 4 -26.04 -3.26 9.91
N GLU A 5 -27.01 -3.63 10.75
CA GLU A 5 -28.20 -4.40 10.31
C GLU A 5 -29.07 -3.60 9.34
N GLN A 6 -29.18 -2.28 9.55
CA GLN A 6 -29.99 -1.41 8.70
C GLN A 6 -29.40 -1.21 7.30
N ILE A 7 -28.06 -1.22 7.18
CA ILE A 7 -27.38 -1.15 5.88
C ILE A 7 -27.24 -2.53 5.20
N LYS A 8 -27.74 -3.61 5.83
CA LYS A 8 -27.55 -5.02 5.41
C LYS A 8 -26.10 -5.33 5.03
N TRP A 9 -25.16 -4.67 5.72
CA TRP A 9 -23.74 -4.90 5.52
C TRP A 9 -23.25 -5.69 6.72
N TYR A 10 -22.77 -6.89 6.43
CA TYR A 10 -22.01 -7.70 7.35
C TYR A 10 -20.54 -7.54 6.93
N PRO A 11 -19.57 -7.53 7.85
CA PRO A 11 -18.16 -7.63 7.49
C PRO A 11 -17.94 -8.95 6.75
N GLY A 12 -18.13 -8.91 5.43
CA GLY A 12 -17.90 -10.01 4.52
C GLY A 12 -16.43 -10.01 4.18
N ILE A 13 -15.81 -11.18 4.23
CA ILE A 13 -14.48 -11.43 3.69
C ILE A 13 -14.52 -10.96 2.22
N GLY A 14 -13.83 -9.85 1.92
CA GLY A 14 -13.98 -9.13 0.64
C GLY A 14 -13.79 -9.97 -0.61
N ASP A 15 -12.94 -11.01 -0.54
CA ASP A 15 -12.80 -12.03 -1.57
C ASP A 15 -12.29 -13.34 -0.92
N PRO A 16 -13.08 -14.43 -0.85
CA PRO A 16 -12.62 -15.72 -0.34
C PRO A 16 -11.67 -16.45 -1.31
N SER A 17 -11.12 -15.74 -2.30
CA SER A 17 -10.17 -16.30 -3.26
C SER A 17 -8.80 -16.47 -2.63
N PHE A 18 -8.08 -17.50 -3.08
CA PHE A 18 -6.70 -17.76 -2.65
C PHE A 18 -5.79 -16.53 -2.86
N LEU A 19 -5.96 -15.81 -3.97
CA LEU A 19 -5.21 -14.58 -4.27
C LEU A 19 -5.50 -13.43 -3.30
N GLY A 20 -6.75 -13.28 -2.85
CA GLY A 20 -7.12 -12.30 -1.83
C GLY A 20 -6.38 -12.53 -0.52
N TRP A 21 -6.38 -13.77 -0.02
CA TRP A 21 -5.64 -14.14 1.19
C TRP A 21 -4.13 -14.05 1.02
N PHE A 22 -3.61 -14.49 -0.14
CA PHE A 22 -2.19 -14.40 -0.46
C PHE A 22 -1.69 -12.96 -0.40
N THR A 23 -2.41 -12.01 -1.01
CA THR A 23 -2.03 -10.59 -1.00
C THR A 23 -2.08 -9.99 0.41
N VAL A 24 -3.05 -10.38 1.25
CA VAL A 24 -3.11 -9.93 2.66
C VAL A 24 -1.92 -10.42 3.46
N VAL A 25 -1.56 -11.70 3.31
CA VAL A 25 -0.36 -12.27 3.95
C VAL A 25 0.90 -11.58 3.42
N ALA A 26 0.98 -11.33 2.12
CA ALA A 26 2.12 -10.64 1.51
C ALA A 26 2.25 -9.20 2.01
N TYR A 27 1.14 -8.47 2.17
CA TYR A 27 1.14 -7.15 2.78
C TYR A 27 1.62 -7.18 4.23
N GLY A 28 1.12 -8.13 5.04
CA GLY A 28 1.57 -8.31 6.42
C GLY A 28 3.05 -8.65 6.51
N TYR A 29 3.54 -9.50 5.61
CA TYR A 29 4.96 -9.87 5.53
C TYR A 29 5.85 -8.68 5.17
N VAL A 30 5.48 -7.90 4.15
CA VAL A 30 6.24 -6.69 3.78
C VAL A 30 6.18 -5.62 4.88
N ALA A 31 5.03 -5.46 5.54
CA ALA A 31 4.92 -4.57 6.71
C ALA A 31 5.88 -4.99 7.83
N PHE A 32 5.97 -6.29 8.13
CA PHE A 32 6.90 -6.83 9.12
C PHE A 32 8.37 -6.59 8.71
N LEU A 33 8.71 -6.76 7.44
CA LEU A 33 10.06 -6.47 6.93
C LEU A 33 10.39 -4.98 7.05
N CYS A 34 9.48 -4.09 6.66
CA CYS A 34 9.67 -2.64 6.76
C CYS A 34 9.82 -2.20 8.22
N TYR A 35 8.99 -2.75 9.12
CA TYR A 35 9.12 -2.53 10.55
C TYR A 35 10.47 -3.04 11.09
N SER A 36 10.93 -4.20 10.62
CA SER A 36 12.24 -4.75 10.99
C SER A 36 13.39 -3.85 10.51
N VAL A 37 13.29 -3.25 9.32
CA VAL A 37 14.26 -2.25 8.85
C VAL A 37 14.23 -1.01 9.74
N ALA A 38 13.05 -0.50 10.08
CA ALA A 38 12.89 0.66 10.95
C ALA A 38 13.47 0.41 12.35
N ARG A 39 13.14 -0.74 12.97
CA ARG A 39 13.63 -1.12 14.30
C ARG A 39 15.15 -1.29 14.34
N ASN A 40 15.74 -1.77 13.26
CA ASN A 40 17.19 -1.97 13.15
C ASN A 40 17.90 -0.80 12.44
N GLY A 41 17.24 0.35 12.27
CA GLY A 41 17.75 1.44 11.43
C GLY A 41 19.13 1.95 11.83
N VAL A 42 19.48 1.89 13.12
CA VAL A 42 20.82 2.28 13.63
C VAL A 42 21.94 1.41 13.04
N TYR A 43 21.66 0.14 12.74
CA TYR A 43 22.64 -0.80 12.17
C TYR A 43 22.57 -0.88 10.65
N VAL A 44 21.44 -0.47 10.06
CA VAL A 44 21.19 -0.56 8.61
C VAL A 44 21.64 0.72 7.90
N PHE A 45 21.49 1.89 8.54
CA PHE A 45 21.75 3.18 7.92
C PHE A 45 22.96 3.87 8.55
N THR A 46 23.85 4.39 7.71
CA THR A 46 25.03 5.15 8.14
C THR A 46 24.77 6.66 8.22
N GLN A 47 23.76 7.17 7.52
CA GLN A 47 23.40 8.58 7.49
C GLN A 47 21.89 8.78 7.56
N GLY A 48 21.46 9.82 8.30
CA GLY A 48 20.05 10.20 8.37
C GLY A 48 19.15 9.14 9.03
N VAL A 49 19.69 8.39 10.01
CA VAL A 49 19.03 7.23 10.64
C VAL A 49 17.58 7.54 11.02
N SER A 50 17.32 8.59 11.80
CA SER A 50 15.97 8.93 12.26
C SER A 50 14.98 9.18 11.12
N ARG A 51 15.44 9.82 10.04
CA ARG A 51 14.63 10.07 8.84
C ARG A 51 14.32 8.76 8.12
N GLN A 52 15.32 7.91 7.91
CA GLN A 52 15.10 6.63 7.23
C GLN A 52 14.20 5.70 8.06
N VAL A 53 14.38 5.65 9.39
CA VAL A 53 13.50 4.93 10.31
C VAL A 53 12.05 5.40 10.19
N ASN A 54 11.81 6.72 10.17
CA ASN A 54 10.47 7.27 10.00
C ASN A 54 9.86 6.91 8.63
N LEU A 55 10.64 6.93 7.55
CA LEU A 55 10.19 6.49 6.23
C LEU A 55 9.77 5.01 6.23
N TRP A 56 10.61 4.12 6.77
CA TRP A 56 10.31 2.69 6.82
C TRP A 56 9.15 2.36 7.75
N GLY A 57 8.99 3.13 8.85
CA GLY A 57 7.81 3.07 9.71
C GLY A 57 6.53 3.51 8.98
N ALA A 58 6.59 4.61 8.20
CA ALA A 58 5.46 5.07 7.39
C ALA A 58 5.06 4.05 6.32
N ILE A 59 6.03 3.46 5.61
CA ILE A 59 5.78 2.40 4.62
C ILE A 59 5.16 1.17 5.31
N ALA A 60 5.67 0.75 6.47
CA ALA A 60 5.07 -0.36 7.22
C ALA A 60 3.60 -0.08 7.56
N LEU A 61 3.29 1.14 8.03
CA LEU A 61 1.92 1.55 8.35
C LEU A 61 1.01 1.55 7.12
N ILE A 62 1.50 2.00 5.96
CA ILE A 62 0.76 1.94 4.68
C ILE A 62 0.41 0.48 4.33
N PHE A 63 1.35 -0.44 4.44
CA PHE A 63 1.11 -1.86 4.13
C PHE A 63 0.14 -2.53 5.13
N VAL A 64 0.20 -2.18 6.42
CA VAL A 64 -0.81 -2.62 7.41
C VAL A 64 -2.19 -2.08 7.04
N ALA A 65 -2.28 -0.78 6.72
CA ALA A 65 -3.53 -0.17 6.31
C ALA A 65 -4.11 -0.84 5.05
N LEU A 66 -3.26 -1.27 4.10
CA LEU A 66 -3.68 -2.01 2.92
C LEU A 66 -4.17 -3.42 3.23
N ALA A 67 -3.50 -4.16 4.12
CA ALA A 67 -3.95 -5.48 4.56
C ALA A 67 -5.34 -5.39 5.23
N ILE A 68 -5.51 -4.40 6.11
CA ILE A 68 -6.79 -4.12 6.78
C ILE A 68 -7.85 -3.70 5.75
N ASN A 69 -7.52 -2.78 4.85
CA ASN A 69 -8.44 -2.29 3.81
C ASN A 69 -8.91 -3.42 2.88
N LYS A 70 -8.01 -4.34 2.51
CA LYS A 70 -8.32 -5.50 1.66
C LYS A 70 -9.32 -6.44 2.34
N GLN A 71 -9.19 -6.64 3.67
CA GLN A 71 -10.09 -7.50 4.44
C GLN A 71 -11.42 -6.84 4.79
N LEU A 72 -11.39 -5.57 5.21
CA LEU A 72 -12.59 -4.81 5.61
C LEU A 72 -13.46 -4.37 4.43
N ASP A 73 -13.01 -4.62 3.19
CA ASP A 73 -13.61 -4.16 1.94
C ASP A 73 -14.37 -2.83 2.13
N LEU A 74 -13.63 -1.82 2.60
CA LEU A 74 -14.19 -0.53 3.01
C LEU A 74 -15.01 0.10 1.89
N GLN A 75 -14.68 -0.25 0.65
CA GLN A 75 -15.34 0.17 -0.56
C GLN A 75 -16.78 -0.38 -0.68
N THR A 76 -17.04 -1.66 -0.39
CA THR A 76 -18.42 -2.17 -0.33
C THR A 76 -19.17 -1.62 0.86
N PHE A 77 -18.49 -1.39 1.99
CA PHE A 77 -19.06 -0.70 3.16
C PHE A 77 -19.55 0.71 2.78
N PHE A 78 -18.68 1.56 2.24
CA PHE A 78 -19.04 2.91 1.82
C PHE A 78 -20.15 2.92 0.77
N THR A 79 -20.12 1.98 -0.18
CA THR A 79 -21.18 1.84 -1.19
C THR A 79 -22.51 1.45 -0.57
N ALA A 80 -22.53 0.54 0.41
CA ALA A 80 -23.73 0.15 1.14
C ALA A 80 -24.29 1.30 1.98
N THR A 81 -23.42 2.02 2.70
CA THR A 81 -23.77 3.22 3.46
C THR A 81 -24.36 4.30 2.55
N ALA A 82 -23.71 4.58 1.40
CA ALA A 82 -24.22 5.54 0.43
C ALA A 82 -25.60 5.12 -0.13
N LYS A 83 -25.80 3.82 -0.44
CA LYS A 83 -27.09 3.30 -0.88
C LYS A 83 -28.18 3.47 0.19
N TYR A 84 -27.85 3.27 1.46
CA TYR A 84 -28.77 3.44 2.57
C TYR A 84 -29.19 4.92 2.73
N PHE A 85 -28.23 5.85 2.78
CA PHE A 85 -28.54 7.28 2.87
C PHE A 85 -29.27 7.79 1.63
N ALA A 86 -28.92 7.32 0.43
CA ALA A 86 -29.61 7.68 -0.81
C ALA A 86 -31.08 7.22 -0.83
N LYS A 87 -31.39 6.05 -0.27
CA LYS A 87 -32.79 5.57 -0.14
C LYS A 87 -33.56 6.36 0.91
N LYS A 88 -32.91 6.73 2.02
CA LYS A 88 -33.55 7.43 3.13
C LYS A 88 -33.81 8.91 2.85
N GLN A 89 -32.96 9.57 2.06
CA GLN A 89 -33.03 11.01 1.78
C GLN A 89 -33.51 11.34 0.35
N GLY A 90 -33.84 10.34 -0.48
CA GLY A 90 -34.30 10.56 -1.86
C GLY A 90 -33.19 10.95 -2.86
N TRP A 91 -31.92 10.99 -2.44
CA TRP A 91 -30.76 11.45 -3.22
C TRP A 91 -30.22 10.43 -4.23
N TYR A 92 -31.09 9.61 -4.83
CA TYR A 92 -30.66 8.53 -5.72
C TYR A 92 -29.84 9.03 -6.93
N GLY A 93 -30.02 10.30 -7.33
CA GLY A 93 -29.29 10.94 -8.43
C GLY A 93 -27.83 11.34 -8.14
N ILE A 94 -27.43 11.52 -6.87
CA ILE A 94 -26.11 12.10 -6.49
C ILE A 94 -25.03 11.02 -6.30
N ARG A 95 -25.35 9.75 -6.60
CA ARG A 95 -24.41 8.61 -6.46
C ARG A 95 -23.06 8.83 -7.13
N ARG A 96 -23.07 9.48 -8.30
CA ARG A 96 -21.86 9.76 -9.08
C ARG A 96 -20.98 10.82 -8.43
N GLU A 97 -21.57 11.79 -7.73
CA GLU A 97 -20.80 12.85 -7.07
C GLU A 97 -20.08 12.32 -5.82
N PHE A 98 -20.74 11.51 -4.99
CA PHE A 98 -20.07 10.89 -3.84
C PHE A 98 -18.92 9.96 -4.24
N GLN A 99 -19.12 9.17 -5.31
CA GLN A 99 -18.05 8.34 -5.86
C GLN A 99 -16.90 9.19 -6.41
N ALA A 100 -17.21 10.28 -7.13
CA ALA A 100 -16.19 11.19 -7.65
C ALA A 100 -15.40 11.85 -6.52
N VAL A 101 -16.06 12.38 -5.49
CA VAL A 101 -15.40 12.99 -4.32
C VAL A 101 -14.53 11.98 -3.59
N PHE A 102 -15.00 10.74 -3.41
CA PHE A 102 -14.20 9.67 -2.80
C PHE A 102 -12.94 9.35 -3.62
N ILE A 103 -13.08 9.16 -4.94
CA ILE A 103 -11.95 8.88 -5.84
C ILE A 103 -10.95 10.03 -5.83
N ILE A 104 -11.43 11.27 -5.97
CA ILE A 104 -10.59 12.47 -5.93
C ILE A 104 -9.87 12.55 -4.58
N GLY A 105 -10.56 12.31 -3.47
CA GLY A 105 -9.96 12.28 -2.14
C GLY A 105 -8.82 11.25 -2.03
N VAL A 106 -9.05 10.02 -2.51
CA VAL A 106 -8.01 8.97 -2.52
C VAL A 106 -6.82 9.36 -3.40
N ILE A 107 -7.05 9.94 -4.58
CA ILE A 107 -6.00 10.42 -5.48
C ILE A 107 -5.18 11.53 -4.80
N VAL A 108 -5.85 12.53 -4.24
CA VAL A 108 -5.20 13.67 -3.59
C VAL A 108 -4.36 13.21 -2.40
N ILE A 109 -4.91 12.33 -1.55
CA ILE A 109 -4.19 11.78 -0.40
C ILE A 109 -2.99 10.95 -0.87
N GLY A 110 -3.18 10.02 -1.81
CA GLY A 110 -2.11 9.17 -2.33
C GLY A 110 -0.98 9.98 -2.97
N PHE A 111 -1.33 10.97 -3.79
CA PHE A 111 -0.36 11.86 -4.41
C PHE A 111 0.36 12.73 -3.38
N SER A 112 -0.35 13.28 -2.40
CA SER A 112 0.24 14.08 -1.32
C SER A 112 1.24 13.27 -0.49
N VAL A 113 0.92 12.02 -0.18
CA VAL A 113 1.83 11.10 0.51
C VAL A 113 3.07 10.81 -0.34
N LEU A 114 2.90 10.50 -1.63
CA LEU A 114 4.02 10.24 -2.54
C LEU A 114 4.96 11.45 -2.64
N VAL A 115 4.38 12.62 -2.91
CA VAL A 115 5.10 13.89 -3.04
C VAL A 115 5.80 14.23 -1.72
N GLY A 116 5.09 14.14 -0.60
CA GLY A 116 5.66 14.38 0.72
C GLY A 116 6.85 13.47 1.04
N LEU A 117 6.76 12.18 0.69
CA LEU A 117 7.87 11.25 0.87
C LEU A 117 9.04 11.56 -0.07
N LEU A 118 8.78 11.79 -1.36
CA LEU A 118 9.84 12.12 -2.33
C LEU A 118 10.58 13.41 -1.95
N PHE A 119 9.86 14.46 -1.57
CA PHE A 119 10.48 15.73 -1.15
C PHE A 119 11.30 15.59 0.14
N ASN A 120 10.75 14.96 1.18
CA ASN A 120 11.42 14.84 2.48
C ASN A 120 12.64 13.92 2.43
N TYR A 121 12.63 12.92 1.56
CA TYR A 121 13.67 11.88 1.50
C TYR A 121 14.52 11.94 0.23
N ARG A 122 14.46 13.04 -0.54
CA ARG A 122 15.18 13.23 -1.81
C ARG A 122 16.70 12.99 -1.76
N LYS A 123 17.33 13.19 -0.59
CA LYS A 123 18.77 13.01 -0.38
C LYS A 123 19.17 11.53 -0.22
N TYR A 124 18.21 10.64 0.05
CA TYR A 124 18.44 9.21 0.33
C TYR A 124 17.80 8.29 -0.73
N LEU A 125 17.39 8.86 -1.87
CA LEU A 125 16.68 8.14 -2.95
C LEU A 125 17.51 6.99 -3.51
N TRP A 126 18.82 7.19 -3.71
CA TRP A 126 19.69 6.16 -4.28
C TRP A 126 19.74 4.88 -3.44
N SER A 127 19.70 5.00 -2.11
CA SER A 127 19.69 3.83 -1.21
C SER A 127 18.32 3.17 -1.09
N ASN A 128 17.23 3.85 -1.51
CA ASN A 128 15.86 3.39 -1.29
C ASN A 128 15.02 3.35 -2.58
N PHE A 129 15.66 3.41 -3.75
CA PHE A 129 15.01 3.61 -5.04
C PHE A 129 13.97 2.52 -5.35
N LEU A 130 14.30 1.25 -5.06
CA LEU A 130 13.37 0.13 -5.25
C LEU A 130 12.10 0.27 -4.38
N ALA A 131 12.24 0.70 -3.11
CA ALA A 131 11.07 0.89 -2.26
C ALA A 131 10.18 2.05 -2.75
N LEU A 132 10.78 3.09 -3.35
CA LEU A 132 10.02 4.21 -3.90
C LEU A 132 9.28 3.85 -5.18
N ILE A 133 9.90 3.09 -6.09
CA ILE A 133 9.19 2.55 -7.26
C ILE A 133 8.05 1.65 -6.79
N GLY A 134 8.32 0.75 -5.84
CA GLY A 134 7.29 -0.13 -5.30
C GLY A 134 6.14 0.65 -4.66
N LEU A 135 6.43 1.73 -3.95
CA LEU A 135 5.42 2.63 -3.39
C LEU A 135 4.60 3.33 -4.49
N CYS A 136 5.24 3.79 -5.57
CA CYS A 136 4.52 4.33 -6.73
C CYS A 136 3.53 3.31 -7.29
N PHE A 137 3.93 2.05 -7.45
CA PHE A 137 3.05 0.99 -7.95
C PHE A 137 1.88 0.71 -7.01
N VAL A 138 2.13 0.70 -5.70
CA VAL A 138 1.06 0.57 -4.68
C VAL A 138 0.08 1.74 -4.76
N ILE A 139 0.55 2.97 -4.92
CA ILE A 139 -0.32 4.16 -5.01
C ILE A 139 -1.12 4.13 -6.32
N CYS A 140 -0.50 3.80 -7.43
CA CYS A 140 -1.19 3.60 -8.71
C CYS A 140 -2.28 2.53 -8.58
N PHE A 141 -1.98 1.41 -7.93
CA PHE A 141 -2.97 0.37 -7.65
C PHE A 141 -4.17 0.90 -6.84
N ILE A 142 -3.93 1.65 -5.76
CA ILE A 142 -5.00 2.25 -4.94
C ILE A 142 -5.88 3.17 -5.79
N VAL A 143 -5.28 4.01 -6.65
CA VAL A 143 -6.01 4.95 -7.52
C VAL A 143 -6.79 4.24 -8.62
N ILE A 144 -6.24 3.18 -9.21
CA ILE A 144 -6.96 2.39 -10.20
C ILE A 144 -8.15 1.67 -9.53
N ARG A 145 -8.00 1.23 -8.28
CA ARG A 145 -9.01 0.44 -7.58
C ARG A 145 -10.35 1.15 -7.27
N ALA A 146 -10.45 2.19 -6.44
CA ALA A 146 -10.25 3.54 -6.91
C ALA A 146 -11.28 3.90 -8.02
N SER A 147 -10.73 4.24 -9.18
CA SER A 147 -11.46 4.66 -10.38
C SER A 147 -12.21 3.55 -11.11
N SER A 148 -11.81 2.28 -10.95
CA SER A 148 -12.47 1.12 -11.60
C SER A 148 -13.97 1.03 -11.27
N PHE A 149 -14.43 1.59 -10.15
CA PHE A 149 -15.86 1.69 -9.80
C PHE A 149 -16.70 2.47 -10.80
N HIS A 150 -16.11 3.48 -11.46
CA HIS A 150 -16.86 4.42 -12.29
C HIS A 150 -17.07 3.91 -13.74
N HIS A 151 -16.36 2.85 -14.15
CA HIS A 151 -16.43 2.32 -15.52
C HIS A 151 -17.25 1.03 -15.67
N ILE A 152 -17.82 0.52 -14.58
CA ILE A 152 -18.49 -0.80 -14.53
C ILE A 152 -19.73 -0.87 -15.45
N ASP A 153 -20.35 0.24 -15.82
CA ASP A 153 -21.58 0.20 -16.63
C ASP A 153 -21.37 0.31 -18.16
N ARG A 154 -20.14 0.50 -18.70
CA ARG A 154 -19.98 0.86 -20.15
C ARG A 154 -19.13 -0.04 -21.05
N LEU A 155 -18.38 -1.01 -20.53
CA LEU A 155 -17.42 -1.79 -21.33
C LEU A 155 -17.55 -3.29 -21.05
N ILE A 156 -18.58 -3.90 -21.64
CA ILE A 156 -18.82 -5.35 -21.62
C ILE A 156 -17.85 -6.02 -22.62
N GLY A 157 -17.05 -6.97 -22.11
CA GLY A 157 -16.34 -7.98 -22.91
C GLY A 157 -14.87 -7.64 -23.27
N THR A 158 -13.93 -8.50 -22.88
CA THR A 158 -12.46 -8.51 -23.16
C THR A 158 -11.57 -7.53 -22.39
N LYS A 159 -11.87 -6.22 -22.29
CA LYS A 159 -10.97 -5.27 -21.59
C LYS A 159 -10.89 -5.50 -20.06
N ILE A 160 -11.93 -6.09 -19.46
CA ILE A 160 -12.04 -6.29 -18.02
C ILE A 160 -10.99 -7.27 -17.48
N ALA A 161 -10.78 -8.41 -18.16
CA ALA A 161 -9.78 -9.38 -17.73
C ALA A 161 -8.37 -8.76 -17.75
N PHE A 162 -8.05 -7.98 -18.78
CA PHE A 162 -6.77 -7.30 -18.90
C PHE A 162 -6.54 -6.27 -17.79
N ILE A 163 -7.53 -5.42 -17.50
CA ILE A 163 -7.45 -4.42 -16.42
C ILE A 163 -7.33 -5.09 -15.05
N PHE A 164 -8.09 -6.16 -14.81
CA PHE A 164 -8.03 -6.90 -13.55
C PHE A 164 -6.66 -7.57 -13.35
N SER A 165 -6.11 -8.18 -14.39
CA SER A 165 -4.75 -8.75 -14.37
C SER A 165 -3.69 -7.67 -14.17
N PHE A 166 -3.83 -6.50 -14.80
CA PHE A 166 -2.88 -5.39 -14.65
C PHE A 166 -2.89 -4.82 -13.22
N ASN A 167 -4.06 -4.75 -12.59
CA ASN A 167 -4.18 -4.30 -11.20
C ASN A 167 -3.44 -5.26 -10.24
N HIS A 168 -3.62 -6.56 -10.40
CA HIS A 168 -2.91 -7.55 -9.61
C HIS A 168 -1.40 -7.51 -9.88
N LEU A 169 -0.99 -7.28 -11.12
CA LEU A 169 0.42 -7.12 -11.47
C LEU A 169 1.05 -5.91 -10.77
N LEU A 170 0.36 -4.76 -10.74
CA LEU A 170 0.80 -3.57 -10.02
C LEU A 170 0.86 -3.80 -8.50
N GLU A 171 -0.14 -4.48 -7.93
CA GLU A 171 -0.19 -4.83 -6.52
C GLU A 171 1.01 -5.70 -6.13
N LEU A 172 1.23 -6.79 -6.86
CA LEU A 172 2.30 -7.77 -6.59
C LEU A 172 3.69 -7.19 -6.87
N SER A 173 3.86 -6.40 -7.92
CA SER A 173 5.14 -5.75 -8.21
C SER A 173 5.50 -4.70 -7.16
N GLY A 174 4.51 -3.95 -6.67
CA GLY A 174 4.70 -3.01 -5.55
C GLY A 174 5.15 -3.71 -4.27
N ILE A 175 4.45 -4.79 -3.89
CA ILE A 175 4.82 -5.66 -2.76
C ILE A 175 6.25 -6.20 -2.93
N PHE A 176 6.54 -6.77 -4.10
CA PHE A 176 7.83 -7.39 -4.39
C PHE A 176 8.99 -6.39 -4.30
N LEU A 177 8.85 -5.21 -4.91
CA LEU A 177 9.92 -4.21 -4.94
C LEU A 177 10.22 -3.65 -3.54
N VAL A 178 9.18 -3.35 -2.75
CA VAL A 178 9.36 -2.88 -1.36
C VAL A 178 9.96 -3.99 -0.50
N GLY A 179 9.45 -5.22 -0.61
CA GLY A 179 9.94 -6.38 0.13
C GLY A 179 11.39 -6.73 -0.21
N ALA A 180 11.75 -6.74 -1.50
CA ALA A 180 13.11 -7.01 -1.97
C ALA A 180 14.09 -5.96 -1.44
N ASN A 181 13.73 -4.68 -1.47
CA ASN A 181 14.58 -3.62 -0.91
C ASN A 181 14.76 -3.78 0.61
N ALA A 182 13.67 -4.09 1.34
CA ALA A 182 13.74 -4.32 2.78
C ALA A 182 14.66 -5.50 3.13
N LEU A 183 14.55 -6.62 2.40
CA LEU A 183 15.42 -7.79 2.56
C LEU A 183 16.87 -7.47 2.25
N TRP A 184 17.14 -6.73 1.17
CA TRP A 184 18.49 -6.31 0.80
C TRP A 184 19.16 -5.47 1.89
N LEU A 185 18.43 -4.54 2.50
CA LEU A 185 18.91 -3.73 3.63
C LEU A 185 19.13 -4.57 4.89
N LEU A 186 18.23 -5.49 5.21
CA LEU A 186 18.39 -6.39 6.37
C LEU A 186 19.54 -7.39 6.18
N ASN A 187 19.83 -7.83 4.96
CA ASN A 187 20.93 -8.73 4.67
C ASN A 187 22.29 -8.01 4.71
N GLN A 188 22.36 -6.73 4.36
CA GLN A 188 23.59 -5.95 4.51
C GLN A 188 24.03 -5.81 5.97
N ARG A 189 23.08 -5.79 6.91
CA ARG A 189 23.38 -5.85 8.36
C ARG A 189 24.15 -7.12 8.73
N ARG A 190 23.87 -8.25 8.07
CA ARG A 190 24.50 -9.55 8.37
C ARG A 190 25.92 -9.68 7.83
N ARG A 191 26.36 -8.79 6.92
CA ARG A 191 27.77 -8.72 6.54
C ARG A 191 28.47 -7.84 7.58
N PRO A 192 29.26 -8.40 8.52
CA PRO A 192 30.14 -7.57 9.31
C PRO A 192 31.03 -6.84 8.30
N LYS A 193 31.20 -5.52 8.43
CA LYS A 193 32.35 -4.86 7.81
C LYS A 193 33.55 -5.68 8.27
N GLN A 194 34.18 -6.42 7.35
CA GLN A 194 35.49 -7.01 7.60
C GLN A 194 36.35 -5.87 8.15
N LYS A 195 36.77 -6.00 9.42
CA LYS A 195 37.90 -5.20 9.90
C LYS A 195 39.00 -5.42 8.85
N PRO A 196 39.65 -4.36 8.33
CA PRO A 196 40.84 -4.57 7.55
C PRO A 196 41.79 -5.41 8.43
N THR A 197 42.01 -6.65 8.04
CA THR A 197 43.13 -7.47 8.51
C THR A 197 44.38 -6.82 7.94
N GLY A 198 44.78 -5.70 8.55
CA GLY A 198 46.16 -5.23 8.52
C GLY A 198 46.91 -6.01 9.58
N VAL A 199 47.35 -7.22 9.21
CA VAL A 199 48.51 -7.83 9.83
C VAL A 199 49.70 -7.14 9.21
N GLU A 200 50.46 -6.39 10.00
CA GLU A 200 51.91 -6.46 9.94
C GLU A 200 52.48 -6.07 11.30
N ASN A 201 52.66 -7.09 12.14
CA ASN A 201 53.71 -7.07 13.15
C ASN A 201 55.04 -7.09 12.40
N SER A 202 55.89 -6.07 12.58
CA SER A 202 57.35 -6.20 12.74
C SER A 202 58.02 -4.83 12.67
N GLN A 203 58.30 -4.25 13.84
CA GLN A 203 59.64 -3.94 14.36
C GLN A 203 59.53 -3.18 15.68
#